data_AF-A0A9X3F0F9-F1
#
_entry.id   AF-A0A9X3F0F9-F1
#
_cell.length_a   1.000
_cell.length_b   1.000
_cell.length_c   1.000
_cell.angle_alpha   90.00
_cell.angle_beta   90.00
_cell.angle_gamma   90.00
#
_symmetry.space_group_name_H-M   'P 1'
#
loop_
_entity.id
_entity.type
_entity.pdbx_description
1 polymer ?
#
loop_
_entity_poly.entity_id
_entity_poly.type
_entity_poly.pdbx_seq_one_letter_code
_entity_poly.pdbx_strand_id
1 'polypeptide(L)'
;MEQLEASARAVAVAAVADRTTLGGHVPCVLEAEPGDACYEAVAADLGRLAWRRPLTAEEVGPLVAIAKDASAWGGGSFATGLQYELMALLQSPYFIYLVEVGEPDPVDPAVRTLTPTELAARMSFFLLGRTPDAELLAAAESGELTTDDDVRAVAEAMLARTEARATLSNFYSELFQLRDLSTINKSNELFPQFTSELAYAMKYETLRLIEDIVWDKDGDFRTLLDADYTFVNPALASLYGLPPPPGQGFAKVDLAAEQGRAGLLGQASFLARFAHPAETSPTRRGQFIRAKLLCEAVPPPPPGVDASLPTEDPNKPQTMKRSCCSTCGIPAAAAVIRCSTRSASPWRTTTRSAPTGPSTTAS
;
A
#
# COMPACT_ATOMS: atom_id res chain seq x y z
N MET A 1 -18.28 -14.44 -4.00
CA MET A 1 -19.49 -14.29 -3.17
C MET A 1 -19.37 -15.06 -1.87
N GLU A 2 -19.01 -16.34 -1.89
CA GLU A 2 -18.82 -17.17 -0.66
C GLU A 2 -17.88 -16.53 0.38
N GLN A 3 -16.75 -15.94 -0.03
CA GLN A 3 -15.85 -15.26 0.90
C GLN A 3 -16.44 -14.00 1.56
N LEU A 4 -17.31 -13.27 0.83
CA LEU A 4 -17.96 -12.05 1.35
C LEU A 4 -19.04 -12.42 2.37
N GLU A 5 -19.84 -13.44 2.05
CA GLU A 5 -20.86 -13.97 2.96
C GLU A 5 -20.23 -14.53 4.24
N ALA A 6 -19.17 -15.34 4.12
CA ALA A 6 -18.45 -15.85 5.27
C ALA A 6 -17.87 -14.73 6.15
N SER A 7 -17.31 -13.67 5.54
CA SER A 7 -16.76 -12.52 6.27
C SER A 7 -17.85 -11.71 6.97
N ALA A 8 -18.93 -11.39 6.26
CA ALA A 8 -20.08 -10.65 6.82
C ALA A 8 -20.72 -11.43 7.98
N ARG A 9 -20.88 -12.75 7.83
CA ARG A 9 -21.38 -13.62 8.89
C ARG A 9 -20.45 -13.62 10.11
N ALA A 10 -19.14 -13.74 9.90
CA ALA A 10 -18.17 -13.73 11.00
C ALA A 10 -18.23 -12.41 11.80
N VAL A 11 -18.30 -11.28 11.10
CA VAL A 11 -18.43 -9.95 11.72
C VAL A 11 -19.76 -9.81 12.46
N ALA A 12 -20.88 -10.20 11.83
CA ALA A 12 -22.20 -10.12 12.45
C ALA A 12 -22.31 -10.97 13.72
N VAL A 13 -21.80 -12.20 13.70
CA VAL A 13 -21.76 -13.08 14.88
C VAL A 13 -20.95 -12.43 16.01
N ALA A 14 -19.78 -11.87 15.70
CA ALA A 14 -18.94 -11.21 16.70
C ALA A 14 -19.63 -9.97 17.29
N ALA A 15 -20.25 -9.14 16.45
CA ALA A 15 -20.93 -7.92 16.87
C ALA A 15 -22.22 -8.19 17.69
N VAL A 16 -22.90 -9.30 17.42
CA VAL A 16 -24.07 -9.75 18.20
C VAL A 16 -23.64 -10.38 19.53
N ALA A 17 -22.50 -11.09 19.56
CA ALA A 17 -21.97 -11.67 20.79
C ALA A 17 -21.51 -10.60 21.80
N ASP A 18 -20.94 -9.50 21.31
CA ASP A 18 -20.62 -8.31 22.09
C ASP A 18 -21.23 -7.05 21.46
N ARG A 19 -22.44 -6.72 21.93
CA ARG A 19 -23.21 -5.58 21.44
C ARG A 19 -22.69 -4.22 21.94
N THR A 20 -21.66 -4.15 22.79
CA THR A 20 -21.19 -2.88 23.38
C THR A 20 -20.73 -1.88 22.33
N THR A 21 -19.99 -2.34 21.32
CA THR A 21 -19.52 -1.47 20.23
C THR A 21 -20.69 -0.98 19.37
N LEU A 22 -21.64 -1.86 19.05
CA LEU A 22 -22.87 -1.47 18.34
C LEU A 22 -23.70 -0.48 19.16
N GLY A 23 -23.81 -0.69 20.46
CA GLY A 23 -24.58 0.16 21.39
C GLY A 23 -24.03 1.58 21.53
N GLY A 24 -22.74 1.79 21.25
CA GLY A 24 -22.17 3.13 21.16
C GLY A 24 -22.72 3.95 19.99
N HIS A 25 -23.23 3.29 18.95
CA HIS A 25 -23.86 3.91 17.78
C HIS A 25 -25.38 3.81 17.80
N VAL A 26 -25.91 2.67 18.27
CA VAL A 26 -27.35 2.35 18.26
C VAL A 26 -27.76 1.84 19.65
N PRO A 27 -28.06 2.73 20.62
CA PRO A 27 -28.20 2.34 22.04
C PRO A 27 -29.26 1.28 22.34
N CYS A 28 -30.34 1.21 21.55
CA CYS A 28 -31.43 0.25 21.77
C CYS A 28 -30.95 -1.22 21.68
N VAL A 29 -29.82 -1.50 20.99
CA VAL A 29 -29.28 -2.86 20.90
C VAL A 29 -28.78 -3.38 22.26
N LEU A 30 -28.60 -2.52 23.25
CA LEU A 30 -28.20 -2.88 24.61
C LEU A 30 -29.38 -3.10 25.56
N GLU A 31 -30.61 -2.82 25.12
CA GLU A 31 -31.80 -3.07 25.93
C GLU A 31 -31.94 -4.57 26.22
N ALA A 32 -32.59 -4.88 27.35
CA ALA A 32 -32.84 -6.26 27.75
C ALA A 32 -33.74 -6.99 26.75
N GLU A 33 -34.74 -6.28 26.22
CA GLU A 33 -35.71 -6.78 25.24
C GLU A 33 -35.90 -5.72 24.13
N PRO A 34 -34.94 -5.60 23.18
CA PRO A 34 -35.07 -4.64 22.10
C PRO A 34 -36.25 -4.98 21.19
N GLY A 35 -37.10 -4.00 20.91
CA GLY A 35 -38.25 -4.18 20.02
C GLY A 35 -37.90 -4.06 18.54
N ASP A 36 -38.89 -4.32 17.68
CA ASP A 36 -38.78 -4.21 16.21
C ASP A 36 -38.26 -2.84 15.74
N ALA A 37 -38.61 -1.76 16.45
CA ALA A 37 -38.13 -0.40 16.14
C ALA A 37 -36.60 -0.27 16.27
N CYS A 38 -35.95 -1.19 16.99
CA CYS A 38 -34.50 -1.19 17.09
C CYS A 38 -33.83 -1.67 15.79
N TYR A 39 -34.46 -2.54 14.99
CA TYR A 39 -33.96 -2.85 13.65
C TYR A 39 -33.99 -1.62 12.75
N GLU A 40 -35.05 -0.81 12.82
CA GLU A 40 -35.12 0.45 12.06
C GLU A 40 -33.98 1.40 12.44
N ALA A 41 -33.67 1.53 13.74
CA ALA A 41 -32.54 2.32 14.22
C ALA A 41 -31.19 1.74 13.76
N VAL A 42 -31.00 0.42 13.78
CA VAL A 42 -29.79 -0.24 13.27
C VAL A 42 -29.63 0.05 11.77
N ALA A 43 -30.67 -0.17 10.97
CA ALA A 43 -30.64 0.11 9.55
C ALA A 43 -30.35 1.60 9.26
N ALA A 44 -30.96 2.53 10.00
CA ALA A 44 -30.74 3.96 9.80
C ALA A 44 -29.34 4.40 10.23
N ASP A 45 -28.95 4.15 11.47
CA ASP A 45 -27.76 4.73 12.08
C ASP A 45 -26.49 3.98 11.65
N LEU A 46 -26.51 2.65 11.71
CA LEU A 46 -25.38 1.85 11.26
C LEU A 46 -25.32 1.80 9.73
N GLY A 47 -26.47 1.71 9.05
CA GLY A 47 -26.51 1.80 7.59
C GLY A 47 -25.95 3.11 7.09
N ARG A 48 -26.22 4.24 7.76
CA ARG A 48 -25.67 5.54 7.39
C ARG A 48 -24.14 5.54 7.38
N LEU A 49 -23.52 5.00 8.42
CA LEU A 49 -22.05 4.85 8.49
C LEU A 49 -21.54 3.83 7.47
N ALA A 50 -22.25 2.71 7.35
CA ALA A 50 -21.84 1.58 6.56
C ALA A 50 -22.06 1.76 5.07
N TRP A 51 -22.94 2.66 4.63
CA TRP A 51 -23.16 3.01 3.21
C TRP A 51 -22.71 4.45 2.92
N ARG A 52 -22.20 5.15 3.94
CA ARG A 52 -21.63 6.52 3.89
C ARG A 52 -22.60 7.59 3.41
N ARG A 53 -23.90 7.38 3.61
CA ARG A 53 -24.95 8.33 3.31
C ARG A 53 -26.22 7.94 4.05
N PRO A 54 -27.19 8.84 4.23
CA PRO A 54 -28.51 8.47 4.71
C PRO A 54 -29.14 7.41 3.79
N LEU A 55 -29.77 6.40 4.40
CA LEU A 55 -30.56 5.40 3.70
C LEU A 55 -31.97 5.94 3.46
N THR A 56 -32.55 5.61 2.31
CA THR A 56 -33.97 5.92 2.06
C THR A 56 -34.89 4.93 2.78
N ALA A 57 -36.17 5.27 2.91
CA ALA A 57 -37.15 4.36 3.52
C ALA A 57 -37.27 3.03 2.74
N GLU A 58 -37.11 3.09 1.42
CA GLU A 58 -37.12 1.94 0.52
C GLU A 58 -35.88 1.03 0.70
N GLU A 59 -34.81 1.56 1.27
CA GLU A 59 -33.58 0.83 1.59
C GLU A 59 -33.61 0.25 3.01
N VAL A 60 -34.18 0.99 3.96
CA VAL A 60 -34.36 0.54 5.36
C VAL A 60 -35.36 -0.62 5.42
N GLY A 61 -36.49 -0.53 4.72
CA GLY A 61 -37.57 -1.53 4.77
C GLY A 61 -37.10 -2.97 4.51
N PRO A 62 -36.34 -3.26 3.44
CA PRO A 62 -35.80 -4.59 3.18
C PRO A 62 -34.84 -5.11 4.27
N LEU A 63 -34.00 -4.26 4.86
CA LEU A 63 -33.08 -4.67 5.94
C LEU A 63 -33.87 -5.09 7.19
N VAL A 64 -34.86 -4.29 7.56
CA VAL A 64 -35.76 -4.57 8.68
C VAL A 64 -36.60 -5.83 8.44
N ALA A 65 -37.07 -6.04 7.21
CA ALA A 65 -37.81 -7.25 6.84
C ALA A 65 -36.94 -8.52 7.01
N ILE A 66 -35.68 -8.48 6.56
CA ILE A 66 -34.72 -9.57 6.76
C ILE A 66 -34.52 -9.85 8.25
N ALA A 67 -34.38 -8.80 9.07
CA ALA A 67 -34.22 -8.94 10.52
C ALA A 67 -35.44 -9.62 11.16
N LYS A 68 -36.65 -9.22 10.78
CA LYS A 68 -37.90 -9.79 11.31
C LYS A 68 -38.11 -11.24 10.89
N ASP A 69 -37.85 -11.57 9.63
CA ASP A 69 -37.95 -12.94 9.13
C ASP A 69 -36.94 -13.86 9.86
N ALA A 70 -35.70 -13.41 10.01
CA ALA A 70 -34.67 -14.16 10.73
C ALA A 70 -34.97 -14.31 12.23
N SER A 71 -35.53 -13.27 12.87
CA SER A 71 -36.03 -13.35 14.25
C SER A 71 -37.12 -14.43 14.35
N ALA A 72 -38.09 -14.43 13.44
CA ALA A 72 -39.16 -15.44 13.41
C ALA A 72 -38.63 -16.86 13.21
N TRP A 73 -37.68 -17.08 12.30
CA TRP A 73 -37.01 -18.38 12.12
C TRP A 73 -36.22 -18.82 13.36
N GLY A 74 -35.65 -17.86 14.09
CA GLY A 74 -34.90 -18.04 15.33
C GLY A 74 -35.75 -18.10 16.60
N GLY A 75 -37.06 -18.29 16.50
CA GLY A 75 -37.95 -18.40 17.66
C GLY A 75 -38.23 -17.07 18.36
N GLY A 76 -38.19 -15.96 17.63
CA GLY A 76 -38.39 -14.59 18.15
C GLY A 76 -37.11 -13.94 18.70
N SER A 77 -35.95 -14.52 18.43
CA SER A 77 -34.66 -14.02 18.93
C SER A 77 -34.23 -12.73 18.23
N PHE A 78 -34.20 -11.62 18.98
CA PHE A 78 -33.66 -10.34 18.47
C PHE A 78 -32.22 -10.48 17.96
N ALA A 79 -31.38 -11.22 18.69
CA ALA A 79 -29.99 -11.46 18.32
C ALA A 79 -29.88 -12.16 16.96
N THR A 80 -30.78 -13.10 16.66
CA THR A 80 -30.82 -13.77 15.35
C THR A 80 -31.23 -12.79 14.26
N GLY A 81 -32.26 -11.98 14.48
CA GLY A 81 -32.66 -10.95 13.51
C GLY A 81 -31.53 -9.95 13.23
N LEU A 82 -30.92 -9.42 14.28
CA LEU A 82 -29.80 -8.47 14.19
C LEU A 82 -28.62 -9.06 13.41
N GLN A 83 -28.30 -10.34 13.63
CA GLN A 83 -27.21 -10.99 12.89
C GLN A 83 -27.47 -10.98 11.38
N TYR A 84 -28.68 -11.31 10.94
CA TYR A 84 -29.02 -11.35 9.51
C TYR A 84 -29.15 -9.96 8.91
N GLU A 85 -29.62 -8.98 9.69
CA GLU A 85 -29.64 -7.57 9.28
C GLU A 85 -28.22 -7.04 9.01
N LEU A 86 -27.30 -7.25 9.95
CA LEU A 86 -25.90 -6.88 9.79
C LEU A 86 -25.26 -7.59 8.59
N MET A 87 -25.56 -8.88 8.40
CA MET A 87 -25.10 -9.62 7.23
C MET A 87 -25.62 -9.01 5.94
N ALA A 88 -26.89 -8.60 5.87
CA ALA A 88 -27.46 -7.97 4.67
C ALA A 88 -26.81 -6.61 4.38
N LEU A 89 -26.64 -5.80 5.42
CA LEU A 89 -26.02 -4.48 5.35
C LEU A 89 -24.55 -4.57 4.86
N LEU A 90 -23.76 -5.53 5.38
CA LEU A 90 -22.35 -5.74 5.03
C LEU A 90 -22.14 -6.43 3.68
N GLN A 91 -23.16 -7.06 3.11
CA GLN A 91 -23.09 -7.69 1.78
C GLN A 91 -23.68 -6.81 0.68
N SER A 92 -24.24 -5.66 1.04
CA SER A 92 -24.75 -4.70 0.07
C SER A 92 -23.63 -4.17 -0.84
N PRO A 93 -23.88 -3.97 -2.15
CA PRO A 93 -22.95 -3.25 -3.01
C PRO A 93 -22.58 -1.86 -2.48
N TYR A 94 -23.50 -1.19 -1.78
CA TYR A 94 -23.25 0.09 -1.11
C TYR A 94 -22.28 -0.02 0.07
N PHE A 95 -22.10 -1.22 0.65
CA PHE A 95 -21.05 -1.49 1.62
C PHE A 95 -19.72 -1.84 0.97
N ILE A 96 -19.74 -2.79 0.01
CA ILE A 96 -18.55 -3.42 -0.58
C ILE A 96 -17.78 -2.45 -1.48
N TYR A 97 -18.49 -1.57 -2.19
CA TYR A 97 -17.89 -0.63 -3.12
C TYR A 97 -17.97 0.79 -2.58
N LEU A 98 -16.96 1.60 -2.91
CA LEU A 98 -17.06 3.05 -2.84
C LEU A 98 -17.80 3.53 -4.08
N VAL A 99 -19.10 3.81 -3.92
CA VAL A 99 -19.96 4.26 -5.02
C VAL A 99 -19.85 5.79 -5.12
N GLU A 100 -19.39 6.25 -6.27
CA GLU A 100 -19.17 7.68 -6.58
C GLU A 100 -19.91 8.01 -7.88
N VAL A 101 -21.23 8.16 -7.78
CA VAL A 101 -22.08 8.50 -8.94
C VAL A 101 -21.97 9.99 -9.22
N GLY A 102 -21.84 10.83 -8.19
CA GLY A 102 -21.85 12.28 -8.30
C GLY A 102 -23.19 12.83 -8.73
N GLU A 103 -23.25 14.15 -8.87
CA GLU A 103 -24.36 14.92 -9.40
C GLU A 103 -23.90 15.75 -10.61
N PRO A 104 -24.79 16.11 -11.55
CA PRO A 104 -24.42 16.98 -12.66
C PRO A 104 -23.80 18.28 -12.17
N ASP A 105 -22.67 18.68 -12.75
CA ASP A 105 -22.02 19.93 -12.38
C ASP A 105 -22.92 21.13 -12.76
N PRO A 106 -23.04 22.16 -11.88
CA PRO A 106 -23.88 23.32 -12.16
C PRO A 106 -23.46 24.15 -13.37
N VAL A 107 -22.17 24.10 -13.74
CA VAL A 107 -21.59 24.86 -14.86
C VAL A 107 -21.62 24.04 -16.14
N ASP A 108 -21.27 22.75 -16.07
CA ASP A 108 -21.32 21.82 -17.20
C ASP A 108 -22.00 20.50 -16.83
N PRO A 109 -23.30 20.32 -17.15
CA PRO A 109 -24.02 19.08 -16.83
C PRO A 109 -23.45 17.79 -17.45
N ALA A 110 -22.49 17.88 -18.40
CA ALA A 110 -21.76 16.73 -18.92
C ALA A 110 -20.67 16.24 -17.95
N VAL A 111 -20.26 17.08 -17.00
CA VAL A 111 -19.35 16.75 -15.89
C VAL A 111 -20.19 16.33 -14.68
N ARG A 112 -19.67 15.38 -13.91
CA ARG A 112 -20.26 15.02 -12.62
C ARG A 112 -19.32 15.42 -11.50
N THR A 113 -19.87 16.06 -10.49
CA THR A 113 -19.15 16.49 -9.29
C THR A 113 -19.60 15.58 -8.15
N LEU A 114 -18.65 15.17 -7.29
CA LEU A 114 -19.01 14.36 -6.14
C LEU A 114 -19.95 15.11 -5.22
N THR A 115 -20.92 14.40 -4.66
CA THR A 115 -21.70 14.95 -3.56
C THR A 115 -20.80 15.11 -2.32
N PRO A 116 -21.16 15.98 -1.35
CA PRO A 116 -20.39 16.11 -0.11
C PRO A 116 -20.17 14.79 0.63
N THR A 117 -21.17 13.89 0.64
CA THR A 117 -21.06 12.58 1.30
C THR A 117 -20.13 11.62 0.54
N GLU A 118 -20.15 11.64 -0.79
CA GLU A 118 -19.18 10.91 -1.62
C GLU A 118 -17.75 11.43 -1.42
N LEU A 119 -17.57 12.76 -1.35
CA LEU A 119 -16.28 13.37 -1.10
C LEU A 119 -15.74 13.03 0.29
N ALA A 120 -16.59 13.12 1.32
CA ALA A 120 -16.26 12.68 2.68
C ALA A 120 -15.82 11.21 2.73
N ALA A 121 -16.54 10.33 2.03
CA ALA A 121 -16.19 8.92 1.95
C ALA A 121 -14.85 8.71 1.24
N ARG A 122 -14.63 9.36 0.09
CA ARG A 122 -13.36 9.32 -0.65
C ARG A 122 -12.19 9.77 0.22
N MET A 123 -12.33 10.91 0.90
CA MET A 123 -11.29 11.44 1.79
C MET A 123 -11.00 10.49 2.95
N SER A 124 -12.04 9.94 3.60
CA SER A 124 -11.86 9.01 4.72
C SER A 124 -11.14 7.73 4.30
N PHE A 125 -11.47 7.14 3.14
CA PHE A 125 -10.74 5.96 2.65
C PHE A 125 -9.33 6.30 2.20
N PHE A 126 -9.13 7.44 1.53
CA PHE A 126 -7.83 7.85 1.03
C PHE A 126 -6.85 8.19 2.16
N LEU A 127 -7.32 8.94 3.17
CA LEU A 127 -6.47 9.47 4.24
C LEU A 127 -6.43 8.55 5.47
N LEU A 128 -7.54 7.88 5.81
CA LEU A 128 -7.66 7.10 7.05
C LEU A 128 -7.86 5.59 6.82
N GLY A 129 -8.10 5.15 5.58
CA GLY A 129 -8.29 3.74 5.25
C GLY A 129 -9.55 3.11 5.86
N ARG A 130 -10.58 3.94 6.16
CA ARG A 130 -11.82 3.51 6.85
C ARG A 130 -13.03 4.33 6.40
N THR A 131 -14.21 3.88 6.80
CA THR A 131 -15.46 4.64 6.64
C THR A 131 -15.41 5.97 7.41
N PRO A 132 -16.02 7.05 6.89
CA PRO A 132 -16.14 8.32 7.60
C PRO A 132 -16.89 8.12 8.92
N ASP A 133 -16.51 8.89 9.94
CA ASP A 133 -17.23 8.91 11.22
C ASP A 133 -18.52 9.73 11.13
N ALA A 134 -19.31 9.67 12.19
CA ALA A 134 -20.64 10.28 12.23
C ALA A 134 -20.55 11.81 12.10
N GLU A 135 -19.53 12.43 12.69
CA GLU A 135 -19.27 13.86 12.64
C GLU A 135 -18.98 14.31 11.20
N LEU A 136 -18.08 13.62 10.51
CA LEU A 136 -17.74 13.95 9.12
C LEU A 136 -18.93 13.78 8.17
N LEU A 137 -19.70 12.71 8.34
CA LEU A 137 -20.92 12.54 7.55
C LEU A 137 -21.96 13.61 7.85
N ALA A 138 -22.08 14.04 9.11
CA ALA A 138 -23.02 15.10 9.48
C ALA A 138 -22.62 16.44 8.87
N ALA A 139 -21.33 16.78 8.90
CA ALA A 139 -20.79 17.95 8.21
C ALA A 139 -21.15 17.92 6.71
N ALA A 140 -20.83 16.81 6.03
CA ALA A 140 -21.16 16.62 4.61
C ALA A 140 -22.67 16.75 4.32
N GLU A 141 -23.52 16.13 5.13
CA GLU A 141 -24.98 16.17 4.98
C GLU A 141 -25.58 17.56 5.25
N SER A 142 -24.91 18.37 6.08
CA SER A 142 -25.33 19.74 6.38
C SER A 142 -24.92 20.77 5.31
N GLY A 143 -24.23 20.33 4.24
CA GLY A 143 -23.79 21.19 3.15
C GLY A 143 -22.39 21.78 3.33
N GLU A 144 -21.61 21.30 4.30
CA GLU A 144 -20.17 21.56 4.37
C GLU A 144 -19.42 20.71 3.31
N LEU A 145 -18.09 20.86 3.20
CA LEU A 145 -17.25 20.23 2.17
C LEU A 145 -17.61 20.64 0.73
N THR A 146 -18.15 21.84 0.56
CA THR A 146 -18.54 22.39 -0.75
C THR A 146 -17.53 23.39 -1.31
N THR A 147 -16.57 23.83 -0.49
CA THR A 147 -15.48 24.72 -0.91
C THR A 147 -14.12 24.06 -0.75
N ASP A 148 -13.14 24.52 -1.54
CA ASP A 148 -11.75 24.03 -1.46
C ASP A 148 -11.14 24.24 -0.06
N ASP A 149 -11.51 25.32 0.62
CA ASP A 149 -11.02 25.63 1.97
C ASP A 149 -11.62 24.68 3.02
N ASP A 150 -12.90 24.33 2.92
CA ASP A 150 -13.53 23.33 3.80
C ASP A 150 -12.88 21.95 3.62
N VAL A 151 -12.69 21.54 2.37
CA VAL A 151 -12.05 20.27 2.01
C VAL A 151 -10.63 20.22 2.55
N ARG A 152 -9.86 21.31 2.41
CA ARG A 152 -8.50 21.40 2.95
C ARG A 152 -8.49 21.28 4.46
N ALA A 153 -9.34 22.04 5.16
CA ALA A 153 -9.40 22.04 6.62
C ALA A 153 -9.72 20.64 7.17
N VAL A 154 -10.69 19.94 6.57
CA VAL A 154 -11.03 18.57 6.96
C VAL A 154 -9.90 17.59 6.63
N ALA A 155 -9.25 17.72 5.47
CA ALA A 155 -8.11 16.87 5.10
C ALA A 155 -6.94 17.02 6.08
N GLU A 156 -6.59 18.25 6.47
CA GLU A 156 -5.52 18.53 7.44
C GLU A 156 -5.87 17.95 8.82
N ALA A 157 -7.12 18.10 9.27
CA ALA A 157 -7.58 17.49 10.51
C ALA A 157 -7.50 15.95 10.48
N MET A 158 -7.83 15.33 9.35
CA MET A 158 -7.67 13.88 9.16
C MET A 158 -6.19 13.46 9.19
N LEU A 159 -5.31 14.20 8.53
CA LEU A 159 -3.87 13.90 8.49
C LEU A 159 -3.23 13.97 9.88
N ALA A 160 -3.78 14.74 10.80
CA ALA A 160 -3.34 14.79 12.20
C ALA A 160 -3.71 13.52 13.00
N ARG A 161 -4.59 12.66 12.49
CA ARG A 161 -4.99 11.41 13.15
C ARG A 161 -3.92 10.33 13.02
N THR A 162 -3.81 9.49 14.05
CA THR A 162 -2.85 8.38 14.08
C THR A 162 -3.01 7.39 12.93
N GLU A 163 -4.25 7.21 12.46
CA GLU A 163 -4.62 6.32 11.37
C GLU A 163 -4.05 6.77 10.02
N ALA A 164 -3.80 8.06 9.83
CA ALA A 164 -3.25 8.58 8.59
C ALA A 164 -1.84 8.05 8.32
N ARG A 165 -1.02 7.95 9.36
CA ARG A 165 0.33 7.33 9.28
C ARG A 165 0.25 5.87 8.85
N ALA A 166 -0.64 5.10 9.46
CA ALA A 166 -0.83 3.69 9.12
C ALA A 166 -1.35 3.49 7.69
N THR A 167 -2.26 4.37 7.24
CA THR A 167 -2.84 4.34 5.89
C THR A 167 -1.79 4.62 4.83
N LEU A 168 -0.97 5.65 5.03
CA LEU A 168 0.17 5.97 4.17
C LEU A 168 1.14 4.77 4.06
N SER A 169 1.51 4.19 5.20
CA SER A 169 2.41 3.04 5.24
C SER A 169 1.82 1.80 4.57
N ASN A 170 0.50 1.60 4.64
CA ASN A 170 -0.21 0.54 3.92
C ASN A 170 -0.21 0.77 2.42
N PHE A 171 -0.53 2.00 1.97
CA PHE A 171 -0.52 2.36 0.56
C PHE A 171 0.85 2.08 -0.07
N TYR A 172 1.92 2.55 0.55
CA TYR A 172 3.27 2.34 0.00
C TYR A 172 3.77 0.90 0.15
N SER A 173 3.32 0.18 1.18
CA SER A 173 3.57 -1.27 1.28
C SER A 173 2.98 -2.03 0.09
N GLU A 174 1.82 -1.63 -0.41
CA GLU A 174 1.19 -2.21 -1.60
C GLU A 174 1.83 -1.70 -2.89
N LEU A 175 1.99 -0.38 -3.03
CA LEU A 175 2.55 0.24 -4.24
C LEU A 175 3.92 -0.32 -4.59
N PHE A 176 4.79 -0.49 -3.59
CA PHE A 176 6.14 -1.03 -3.75
C PHE A 176 6.25 -2.54 -3.47
N GLN A 177 5.12 -3.24 -3.29
CA GLN A 177 5.06 -4.69 -3.07
C GLN A 177 5.94 -5.16 -1.90
N LEU A 178 6.03 -4.34 -0.85
CA LEU A 178 6.88 -4.60 0.32
C LEU A 178 6.35 -5.77 1.18
N ARG A 179 5.04 -6.05 1.10
CA ARG A 179 4.41 -7.18 1.81
C ARG A 179 4.96 -8.53 1.33
N ASP A 180 5.40 -8.60 0.08
CA ASP A 180 5.95 -9.82 -0.52
C ASP A 180 7.40 -10.10 -0.07
N LEU A 181 8.09 -9.14 0.55
CA LEU A 181 9.50 -9.32 0.95
C LEU A 181 9.69 -10.50 1.89
N SER A 182 8.70 -10.82 2.72
CA SER A 182 8.74 -11.98 3.62
C SER A 182 8.55 -13.32 2.90
N THR A 183 8.06 -13.31 1.65
CA THR A 183 7.75 -14.51 0.87
C THR A 183 8.63 -14.67 -0.36
N ILE A 184 9.53 -13.72 -0.65
CA ILE A 184 10.48 -13.89 -1.76
C ILE A 184 11.48 -15.00 -1.45
N ASN A 185 11.58 -15.96 -2.35
CA ASN A 185 12.56 -17.04 -2.26
C ASN A 185 13.90 -16.56 -2.84
N LYS A 186 14.91 -16.39 -2.00
CA LYS A 186 16.31 -16.17 -2.42
C LYS A 186 17.11 -17.45 -2.27
N SER A 187 18.07 -17.67 -3.17
CA SER A 187 18.98 -18.82 -3.05
C SER A 187 19.79 -18.69 -1.77
N ASN A 188 19.58 -19.58 -0.81
CA ASN A 188 20.32 -19.59 0.45
C ASN A 188 21.81 -19.88 0.26
N GLU A 189 22.19 -20.58 -0.82
CA GLU A 189 23.58 -20.83 -1.18
C GLU A 189 24.30 -19.54 -1.58
N LEU A 190 23.62 -18.67 -2.34
CA LEU A 190 24.21 -17.43 -2.87
C LEU A 190 24.01 -16.23 -1.94
N PHE A 191 22.92 -16.22 -1.17
CA PHE A 191 22.51 -15.10 -0.32
C PHE A 191 22.13 -15.58 1.09
N PRO A 192 23.03 -16.26 1.83
CA PRO A 192 22.75 -16.78 3.17
C PRO A 192 22.37 -15.69 4.19
N GLN A 193 22.73 -14.42 3.92
CA GLN A 193 22.34 -13.28 4.73
C GLN A 193 20.87 -12.86 4.57
N PHE A 194 20.16 -13.35 3.55
CA PHE A 194 18.75 -13.03 3.34
C PHE A 194 17.86 -13.83 4.30
N THR A 195 17.60 -13.26 5.47
CA THR A 195 16.75 -13.83 6.52
C THR A 195 15.40 -13.10 6.59
N SER A 196 14.42 -13.69 7.29
CA SER A 196 13.15 -13.02 7.59
C SER A 196 13.34 -11.71 8.38
N GLU A 197 14.35 -11.66 9.23
CA GLU A 197 14.74 -10.44 9.96
C GLU A 197 15.24 -9.36 9.00
N LEU A 198 16.10 -9.71 8.04
CA LEU A 198 16.57 -8.76 7.04
C LEU A 198 15.44 -8.30 6.12
N ALA A 199 14.53 -9.20 5.71
CA ALA A 199 13.35 -8.85 4.92
C ALA A 199 12.44 -7.86 5.66
N TYR A 200 12.22 -8.07 6.96
CA TYR A 200 11.52 -7.11 7.81
C TYR A 200 12.25 -5.77 7.87
N ALA A 201 13.58 -5.78 8.05
CA ALA A 201 14.37 -4.56 8.13
C ALA A 201 14.35 -3.74 6.84
N MET A 202 14.42 -4.40 5.68
CA MET A 202 14.28 -3.77 4.37
C MET A 202 12.91 -3.11 4.20
N LYS A 203 11.82 -3.78 4.61
CA LYS A 203 10.48 -3.19 4.57
C LYS A 203 10.41 -1.94 5.45
N TYR A 204 10.93 -2.04 6.68
CA TYR A 204 10.88 -0.96 7.64
C TYR A 204 11.71 0.25 7.20
N GLU A 205 12.91 0.05 6.63
CA GLU A 205 13.73 1.11 6.05
C GLU A 205 12.93 1.98 5.08
N THR A 206 12.24 1.35 4.14
CA THR A 206 11.41 2.03 3.14
C THR A 206 10.30 2.85 3.79
N LEU A 207 9.52 2.23 4.67
CA LEU A 207 8.38 2.89 5.30
C LEU A 207 8.84 4.04 6.20
N ARG A 208 9.95 3.86 6.94
CA ARG A 208 10.48 4.90 7.82
C ARG A 208 11.01 6.10 7.03
N LEU A 209 11.64 5.90 5.87
CA LEU A 209 12.05 6.98 4.98
C LEU A 209 10.84 7.80 4.51
N ILE A 210 9.78 7.12 4.06
CA ILE A 210 8.54 7.76 3.62
C ILE A 210 7.91 8.56 4.78
N GLU A 211 7.82 7.95 5.96
CA GLU A 211 7.26 8.61 7.14
C GLU A 211 8.09 9.83 7.58
N ASP A 212 9.43 9.76 7.51
CA ASP A 212 10.32 10.89 7.83
C ASP A 212 10.08 12.07 6.88
N ILE A 213 9.98 11.80 5.57
CA ILE A 213 9.75 12.83 4.56
C ILE A 213 8.38 13.49 4.74
N VAL A 214 7.33 12.67 4.92
CA VAL A 214 5.95 13.17 4.96
C VAL A 214 5.61 13.84 6.29
N TRP A 215 6.09 13.30 7.41
CA TRP A 215 5.64 13.73 8.73
C TRP A 215 6.67 14.51 9.55
N ASP A 216 7.96 14.23 9.37
CA ASP A 216 9.00 14.76 10.25
C ASP A 216 9.78 15.94 9.62
N LYS A 217 9.71 16.10 8.29
CA LYS A 217 10.54 17.06 7.54
C LYS A 217 9.81 18.15 6.77
N ASP A 218 8.48 18.10 6.65
CA ASP A 218 7.75 18.90 5.64
C ASP A 218 8.45 18.78 4.26
N GLY A 219 8.76 17.53 3.87
CA GLY A 219 9.73 17.22 2.83
C GLY A 219 9.16 17.28 1.41
N ASP A 220 10.06 17.45 0.45
CA ASP A 220 9.73 17.32 -0.98
C ASP A 220 9.58 15.83 -1.34
N PHE A 221 8.54 15.47 -2.06
CA PHE A 221 8.35 14.12 -2.61
C PHE A 221 9.58 13.65 -3.42
N ARG A 222 10.31 14.56 -4.07
CA ARG A 222 11.54 14.25 -4.82
C ARG A 222 12.61 13.60 -3.95
N THR A 223 12.63 13.90 -2.65
CA THR A 223 13.52 13.28 -1.66
C THR A 223 13.34 11.77 -1.58
N LEU A 224 12.17 11.22 -1.93
CA LEU A 224 12.00 9.77 -2.03
C LEU A 224 12.90 9.13 -3.09
N LEU A 225 13.34 9.89 -4.09
CA LEU A 225 14.15 9.39 -5.21
C LEU A 225 15.65 9.66 -5.02
N ASP A 226 16.01 10.72 -4.30
CA ASP A 226 17.40 11.19 -4.20
C ASP A 226 17.92 11.36 -2.76
N ALA A 227 17.17 10.92 -1.74
CA ALA A 227 17.63 10.97 -0.35
C ALA A 227 19.05 10.38 -0.20
N ASP A 228 19.93 11.18 0.38
CA ASP A 228 21.31 10.86 0.74
C ASP A 228 21.41 10.27 2.15
N TYR A 229 20.31 9.79 2.71
CA TYR A 229 20.24 9.18 4.04
C TYR A 229 19.24 8.01 4.01
N THR A 230 19.36 7.13 5.01
CA THR A 230 18.41 6.04 5.22
C THR A 230 18.27 5.69 6.70
N PHE A 231 17.43 4.70 7.02
CA PHE A 231 17.23 4.18 8.36
C PHE A 231 17.69 2.73 8.42
N VAL A 232 18.68 2.43 9.25
CA VAL A 232 19.24 1.08 9.39
C VAL A 232 19.15 0.58 10.82
N ASN A 233 18.89 -0.72 10.96
CA ASN A 233 19.17 -1.49 12.16
C ASN A 233 20.50 -2.28 11.97
N PRO A 234 21.00 -3.05 12.96
CA PRO A 234 22.25 -3.79 12.80
C PRO A 234 22.29 -4.75 11.60
N ALA A 235 21.19 -5.45 11.31
CA ALA A 235 21.11 -6.37 10.18
C ALA A 235 21.27 -5.64 8.83
N LEU A 236 20.58 -4.50 8.66
CA LEU A 236 20.65 -3.72 7.43
C LEU A 236 21.97 -2.93 7.31
N ALA A 237 22.52 -2.44 8.42
CA ALA A 237 23.83 -1.83 8.47
C ALA A 237 24.92 -2.80 7.99
N SER A 238 24.85 -4.07 8.43
CA SER A 238 25.75 -5.12 7.95
C SER A 238 25.60 -5.37 6.44
N LEU A 239 24.37 -5.33 5.90
CA LEU A 239 24.16 -5.48 4.46
C LEU A 239 24.76 -4.30 3.67
N TYR A 240 24.67 -3.08 4.22
CA TYR A 240 25.15 -1.87 3.57
C TYR A 240 26.62 -1.56 3.80
N GLY A 241 27.29 -2.31 4.69
CA GLY A 241 28.67 -2.01 5.08
C GLY A 241 28.78 -0.71 5.89
N LEU A 242 27.73 -0.36 6.63
CA LEU A 242 27.67 0.80 7.51
C LEU A 242 28.02 0.40 8.95
N PRO A 243 28.56 1.33 9.77
CA PRO A 243 28.68 1.10 11.21
C PRO A 243 27.31 0.74 11.81
N PRO A 244 27.23 -0.27 12.69
CA PRO A 244 25.97 -0.64 13.32
C PRO A 244 25.48 0.49 14.24
N PRO A 245 24.17 0.77 14.27
CA PRO A 245 23.61 1.74 15.20
C PRO A 245 23.71 1.24 16.66
N PRO A 246 23.62 2.14 17.65
CA PRO A 246 23.55 1.73 19.05
C PRO A 246 22.25 0.96 19.33
N GLY A 247 22.38 -0.27 19.85
CA GLY A 247 21.23 -1.13 20.17
C GLY A 247 20.65 -1.88 18.97
N GLN A 248 19.43 -2.40 19.13
CA GLN A 248 18.73 -3.19 18.11
C GLN A 248 17.73 -2.37 17.26
N GLY A 249 17.57 -1.08 17.58
CA GLY A 249 16.63 -0.19 16.89
C GLY A 249 17.15 0.32 15.56
N PHE A 250 16.29 1.06 14.86
CA PHE A 250 16.68 1.79 13.65
C PHE A 250 17.28 3.15 14.01
N ALA A 251 18.37 3.51 13.34
CA ALA A 251 18.93 4.85 13.38
C ALA A 251 19.00 5.43 11.98
N LYS A 252 18.82 6.74 11.90
CA LYS A 252 19.07 7.51 10.68
C LYS A 252 20.58 7.61 10.46
N VAL A 253 21.00 7.35 9.23
CA VAL A 253 22.40 7.39 8.81
C VAL A 253 22.53 8.07 7.45
N ASP A 254 23.54 8.90 7.29
CA ASP A 254 23.87 9.50 6.01
C ASP A 254 24.60 8.48 5.14
N LEU A 255 24.28 8.47 3.85
CA LEU A 255 24.85 7.61 2.84
C LEU A 255 25.96 8.38 2.11
N ALA A 256 27.19 7.90 2.22
CA ALA A 256 28.31 8.46 1.47
C ALA A 256 28.06 8.31 -0.04
N ALA A 257 28.33 9.37 -0.82
CA ALA A 257 28.07 9.40 -2.26
C ALA A 257 28.76 8.24 -3.02
N GLU A 258 29.90 7.77 -2.50
CA GLU A 258 30.67 6.64 -3.04
C GLU A 258 29.91 5.30 -2.97
N GLN A 259 28.89 5.18 -2.12
CA GLN A 259 28.04 3.99 -2.08
C GLN A 259 27.11 3.89 -3.29
N GLY A 260 26.85 5.01 -3.99
CA GLY A 260 25.96 5.06 -5.15
C GLY A 260 24.50 4.68 -4.82
N ARG A 261 24.11 4.74 -3.55
CA ARG A 261 22.73 4.53 -3.08
C ARG A 261 22.10 5.89 -2.84
N ALA A 262 20.90 6.07 -3.39
CA ALA A 262 20.10 7.26 -3.15
C ALA A 262 18.61 6.87 -3.23
N GLY A 263 17.84 7.44 -2.32
CA GLY A 263 16.40 7.27 -2.25
C GLY A 263 15.93 5.82 -2.22
N LEU A 264 14.64 5.66 -2.46
CA LEU A 264 13.91 4.40 -2.44
C LEU A 264 14.43 3.37 -3.45
N LEU A 265 14.77 3.81 -4.67
CA LEU A 265 15.19 2.91 -5.74
C LEU A 265 16.58 2.30 -5.48
N GLY A 266 17.37 2.89 -4.58
CA GLY A 266 18.65 2.38 -4.10
C GLY A 266 18.55 1.43 -2.89
N GLN A 267 17.36 1.29 -2.28
CA GLN A 267 17.16 0.48 -1.08
C GLN A 267 17.11 -1.02 -1.39
N ALA A 268 17.53 -1.83 -0.42
CA ALA A 268 17.55 -3.28 -0.56
C ALA A 268 16.16 -3.89 -0.75
N SER A 269 15.10 -3.30 -0.18
CA SER A 269 13.71 -3.71 -0.42
C SER A 269 13.37 -3.74 -1.90
N PHE A 270 13.58 -2.63 -2.60
CA PHE A 270 13.33 -2.50 -4.04
C PHE A 270 14.23 -3.43 -4.85
N LEU A 271 15.54 -3.42 -4.55
CA LEU A 271 16.52 -4.21 -5.27
C LEU A 271 16.28 -5.72 -5.13
N ALA A 272 15.86 -6.18 -3.95
CA ALA A 272 15.58 -7.59 -3.68
C ALA A 272 14.23 -8.03 -4.28
N ARG A 273 13.18 -7.21 -4.12
CA ARG A 273 11.82 -7.51 -4.60
C ARG A 273 11.73 -7.65 -6.11
N PHE A 274 12.49 -6.83 -6.84
CA PHE A 274 12.52 -6.84 -8.30
C PHE A 274 13.76 -7.55 -8.86
N ALA A 275 14.22 -8.58 -8.16
CA ALA A 275 15.26 -9.50 -8.60
C ALA A 275 14.74 -10.95 -8.61
N HIS A 276 15.46 -11.84 -9.30
CA HIS A 276 15.19 -13.28 -9.26
C HIS A 276 15.76 -13.91 -7.98
N PRO A 277 15.51 -15.20 -7.70
CA PRO A 277 16.07 -15.89 -6.53
C PRO A 277 17.59 -15.89 -6.45
N ALA A 278 18.27 -16.05 -7.59
CA ALA A 278 19.72 -16.25 -7.67
C ALA A 278 20.48 -15.07 -8.31
N GLU A 279 19.77 -14.05 -8.81
CA GLU A 279 20.36 -13.05 -9.71
C GLU A 279 19.57 -11.73 -9.71
N THR A 280 20.26 -10.65 -10.07
CA THR A 280 19.65 -9.32 -10.23
C THR A 280 18.85 -9.22 -11.53
N SER A 281 17.82 -8.37 -11.58
CA SER A 281 17.03 -8.14 -12.80
C SER A 281 16.84 -6.64 -13.08
N PRO A 282 17.60 -6.05 -14.02
CA PRO A 282 17.33 -4.70 -14.51
C PRO A 282 15.97 -4.60 -15.21
N THR A 283 15.54 -5.66 -15.89
CA THR A 283 14.23 -5.74 -16.57
C THR A 283 13.07 -5.56 -15.60
N ARG A 284 13.00 -6.33 -14.51
CA ARG A 284 11.89 -6.23 -13.55
C ARG A 284 11.85 -4.86 -12.86
N ARG A 285 13.02 -4.29 -12.53
CA ARG A 285 13.13 -2.94 -11.98
C ARG A 285 12.70 -1.87 -12.99
N GLY A 286 13.16 -1.97 -14.24
CA GLY A 286 12.78 -1.05 -15.31
C GLY A 286 11.30 -1.12 -15.65
N GLN A 287 10.72 -2.34 -15.68
CA GLN A 287 9.28 -2.53 -15.85
C GLN A 287 8.51 -1.85 -14.72
N PHE A 288 8.93 -2.03 -13.46
CA PHE A 288 8.31 -1.34 -12.33
C PHE A 288 8.35 0.18 -12.52
N ILE A 289 9.51 0.76 -12.85
CA ILE A 289 9.65 2.21 -13.04
C ILE A 289 8.71 2.69 -14.16
N ARG A 290 8.72 2.04 -15.33
CA ARG A 290 7.86 2.43 -16.45
C ARG A 290 6.38 2.33 -16.11
N ALA A 291 5.96 1.20 -15.54
CA ALA A 291 4.54 0.93 -15.31
C ALA A 291 3.96 1.65 -14.08
N LYS A 292 4.73 1.75 -12.98
CA LYS A 292 4.25 2.25 -11.69
C LYS A 292 4.65 3.69 -11.40
N LEU A 293 5.78 4.18 -11.94
CA LEU A 293 6.21 5.57 -11.71
C LEU A 293 5.92 6.48 -12.92
N LEU A 294 6.05 5.97 -14.14
CA LEU A 294 5.83 6.75 -15.38
C LEU A 294 4.46 6.50 -16.03
N CYS A 295 3.64 5.61 -15.48
CA CYS A 295 2.32 5.24 -16.00
C CYS A 295 2.34 4.76 -17.47
N GLU A 296 3.45 4.16 -17.91
CA GLU A 296 3.62 3.65 -19.27
C GLU A 296 3.21 2.17 -19.38
N ALA A 297 2.42 1.86 -20.40
CA ALA A 297 2.12 0.46 -20.74
C ALA A 297 3.36 -0.25 -21.29
N VAL A 298 3.72 -1.38 -20.68
CA VAL A 298 4.78 -2.27 -21.18
C VAL A 298 4.11 -3.51 -21.79
N PRO A 299 4.09 -3.67 -23.13
CA PRO A 299 3.43 -4.80 -23.77
C PRO A 299 4.15 -6.12 -23.43
N PRO A 300 3.43 -7.26 -23.48
CA PRO A 300 4.06 -8.56 -23.32
C PRO A 300 5.10 -8.83 -24.44
N PRO A 301 6.09 -9.70 -24.19
CA PRO A 301 7.05 -10.08 -25.21
C PRO A 301 6.36 -10.69 -26.44
N PRO A 302 6.82 -10.38 -27.66
CA PRO A 302 6.45 -11.14 -28.85
C PRO A 302 6.75 -12.64 -28.67
N PRO A 303 5.95 -13.54 -29.25
CA PRO A 303 6.25 -14.97 -29.26
C PRO A 303 7.63 -15.25 -29.89
N GLY A 304 8.40 -16.16 -29.29
CA GLY A 304 9.68 -16.62 -29.86
C GLY A 304 10.89 -15.72 -29.60
N VAL A 305 10.79 -14.71 -28.73
CA VAL A 305 11.96 -13.95 -28.27
C VAL A 305 12.84 -14.82 -27.38
N ASP A 306 14.09 -15.05 -27.82
CA ASP A 306 15.12 -15.66 -26.99
C ASP A 306 15.43 -14.75 -25.79
N ALA A 307 15.13 -15.27 -24.60
CA ALA A 307 15.36 -14.61 -23.31
C ALA A 307 16.68 -15.04 -22.65
N SER A 308 17.50 -15.86 -23.32
CA SER A 308 18.80 -16.29 -22.80
C SER A 308 19.83 -15.16 -22.89
N LEU A 309 20.61 -14.99 -21.82
CA LEU A 309 21.70 -14.04 -21.77
C LEU A 309 23.02 -14.66 -22.27
N PRO A 310 23.94 -13.86 -22.83
CA PRO A 310 25.28 -14.32 -23.14
C PRO A 310 25.98 -14.80 -21.86
N THR A 311 26.68 -15.93 -21.94
CA THR A 311 27.52 -16.41 -20.85
C THR A 311 28.61 -15.39 -20.55
N GLU A 312 28.72 -14.95 -19.29
CA GLU A 312 29.79 -14.03 -18.88
C GLU A 312 31.17 -14.68 -19.02
N ASP A 313 32.11 -13.89 -19.53
CA ASP A 313 33.53 -14.22 -19.52
C ASP A 313 34.10 -13.86 -18.13
N PRO A 314 34.58 -14.84 -17.34
CA PRO A 314 35.17 -14.59 -16.01
C PRO A 314 36.33 -13.58 -16.02
N ASN A 315 36.99 -13.39 -17.17
CA ASN A 315 38.09 -12.45 -17.33
C ASN A 315 37.64 -11.05 -17.76
N LYS A 316 36.34 -10.85 -18.06
CA LYS A 316 35.75 -9.57 -18.45
C LYS A 316 34.38 -9.38 -17.78
N PRO A 317 34.35 -9.18 -16.44
CA PRO A 317 33.10 -8.94 -15.73
C PRO A 317 32.41 -7.69 -16.32
N GLN A 318 31.16 -7.85 -16.75
CA GLN A 318 30.35 -6.76 -17.26
C GLN A 318 29.16 -6.54 -16.34
N THR A 319 28.75 -5.28 -16.18
CA THR A 319 27.46 -5.01 -15.55
C THR A 319 26.35 -5.64 -16.38
N MET A 320 25.28 -6.13 -15.74
CA MET A 320 24.10 -6.66 -16.43
C MET A 320 23.56 -5.69 -17.49
N LYS A 321 23.63 -4.37 -17.25
CA LYS A 321 23.30 -3.32 -18.25
C LYS A 321 24.12 -3.44 -19.54
N ARG A 322 25.44 -3.63 -19.43
CA ARG A 322 26.36 -3.76 -20.57
C ARG A 322 26.16 -5.08 -21.31
N SER A 323 25.99 -6.19 -20.59
CA SER A 323 25.65 -7.49 -21.17
C SER A 323 24.33 -7.45 -21.95
N CYS A 324 23.34 -6.71 -21.43
CA CYS A 324 22.07 -6.46 -22.14
C CYS A 324 22.22 -5.66 -23.43
N CYS A 325 23.01 -4.58 -23.38
CA CYS A 325 23.19 -3.67 -24.51
C CYS A 325 23.95 -4.33 -25.66
N SER A 326 24.92 -5.22 -25.39
CA SER A 326 25.61 -5.97 -26.46
C SER A 326 24.69 -6.88 -27.27
N THR A 327 23.56 -7.30 -26.69
CA THR A 327 22.56 -8.16 -27.35
C THR A 327 21.42 -7.36 -28.00
N CYS A 328 21.36 -6.03 -27.79
CA CYS A 328 20.32 -5.15 -28.35
C CYS A 328 20.73 -4.57 -29.71
N GLY A 329 20.64 -5.37 -30.77
CA GLY A 329 20.71 -4.90 -32.16
C GLY A 329 19.38 -4.36 -32.71
N ILE A 330 18.50 -3.79 -31.89
CA ILE A 330 17.13 -3.34 -32.28
C ILE A 330 16.80 -2.01 -31.56
N PRO A 331 16.12 -1.04 -32.21
CA PRO A 331 15.78 0.25 -31.61
C PRO A 331 14.98 0.12 -30.30
N ALA A 332 15.15 1.12 -29.43
CA ALA A 332 14.93 1.15 -27.97
C ALA A 332 13.61 0.58 -27.41
N ALA A 333 12.58 0.35 -28.22
CA ALA A 333 11.28 -0.16 -27.77
C ALA A 333 11.30 -1.67 -27.39
N ALA A 334 12.25 -2.46 -27.90
CA ALA A 334 12.33 -3.91 -27.66
C ALA A 334 13.32 -4.32 -26.55
N ALA A 335 14.05 -3.36 -25.96
CA ALA A 335 15.22 -3.63 -25.11
C ALA A 335 14.90 -4.13 -23.69
N VAL A 336 13.64 -4.02 -23.23
CA VAL A 336 13.28 -4.31 -21.83
C VAL A 336 13.32 -5.81 -21.53
N ILE A 337 13.15 -6.69 -22.51
CA ILE A 337 12.80 -8.10 -22.30
C ILE A 337 14.02 -9.04 -22.33
N ARG A 338 15.09 -8.67 -23.04
CA ARG A 338 16.22 -9.54 -23.36
C ARG A 338 17.21 -9.80 -22.19
N CYS A 339 16.84 -9.47 -20.96
CA CYS A 339 17.78 -9.16 -19.87
C CYS A 339 17.65 -10.02 -18.60
N SER A 340 17.09 -11.23 -18.70
CA SER A 340 16.96 -12.15 -17.56
C SER A 340 17.84 -13.37 -17.75
N THR A 341 19.07 -13.38 -17.22
CA THR A 341 19.78 -14.52 -16.58
C THR A 341 21.31 -14.36 -16.37
N ARG A 342 21.70 -14.38 -15.10
CA ARG A 342 22.99 -14.73 -14.45
C ARG A 342 24.25 -13.89 -14.70
N SER A 343 24.71 -13.28 -13.61
CA SER A 343 26.03 -13.63 -13.02
C SER A 343 26.07 -13.41 -11.51
N ALA A 344 26.90 -14.22 -10.87
CA ALA A 344 27.24 -14.16 -9.47
C ALA A 344 28.72 -13.81 -9.36
N SER A 345 29.06 -12.83 -8.51
CA SER A 345 30.36 -12.66 -7.82
C SER A 345 30.41 -11.35 -7.01
N PRO A 346 31.21 -11.28 -5.93
CA PRO A 346 30.96 -10.45 -4.76
C PRO A 346 31.59 -9.05 -4.83
N TRP A 347 31.11 -8.16 -3.95
CA TRP A 347 31.82 -7.01 -3.39
C TRP A 347 33.28 -6.77 -3.85
N ARG A 348 33.54 -5.80 -4.76
CA ARG A 348 34.53 -4.70 -4.57
C ARG A 348 34.83 -3.81 -5.80
N THR A 349 34.85 -2.50 -5.51
CA THR A 349 35.78 -1.39 -5.84
C THR A 349 36.49 -1.26 -7.20
N THR A 350 36.47 -0.02 -7.73
CA THR A 350 37.68 0.60 -8.30
C THR A 350 38.00 1.91 -7.58
N THR A 351 38.91 1.82 -6.61
CA THR A 351 39.73 2.93 -6.13
C THR A 351 40.73 3.30 -7.23
N ARG A 352 40.77 4.58 -7.63
CA ARG A 352 41.86 5.15 -8.46
C ARG A 352 43.14 5.21 -7.64
N SER A 353 44.19 4.49 -8.05
CA SER A 353 45.56 4.75 -7.63
C SER A 353 46.23 5.77 -8.58
N ALA A 354 46.97 6.70 -7.99
CA ALA A 354 47.77 7.73 -8.64
C ALA A 354 49.02 7.14 -9.33
N PRO A 355 49.67 7.86 -10.28
CA PRO A 355 50.84 7.35 -10.98
C PRO A 355 52.13 7.62 -10.19
N THR A 356 52.90 6.55 -9.93
CA THR A 356 54.28 6.61 -9.44
C THR A 356 55.25 6.87 -10.62
N GLY A 357 56.23 7.76 -10.40
CA GLY A 357 57.23 8.20 -11.38
C GLY A 357 58.28 7.16 -11.78
N PRO A 358 59.21 7.52 -12.70
CA PRO A 358 60.10 6.56 -13.34
C PRO A 358 61.35 6.27 -12.52
N SER A 359 61.68 4.98 -12.42
CA SER A 359 62.90 4.43 -11.85
C SER A 359 64.11 4.64 -12.78
N THR A 360 65.14 5.25 -12.23
CA THR A 360 66.54 5.24 -12.70
C THR A 360 67.11 3.82 -12.73
N THR A 361 67.80 3.47 -13.82
CA THR A 361 68.85 2.44 -13.84
C THR A 361 70.13 3.04 -14.40
N ALA A 362 71.22 2.85 -13.65
CA ALA A 362 72.57 3.26 -13.99
C ALA A 362 73.26 2.20 -14.88
N SER A 363 73.80 2.64 -16.00
CA SER A 363 75.17 2.41 -16.51
C SER A 363 75.33 3.11 -17.85
#